data_AF-A0AAV2TAX4-F1
#
_entry.id   AF-A0AAV2TAX4-F1
#
_cell.length_a   1.000
_cell.length_b   1.000
_cell.length_c   1.000
_cell.angle_alpha   90.00
_cell.angle_beta   90.00
_cell.angle_gamma   90.00
#
_symmetry.space_group_name_H-M   'P 1'
#
loop_
_entity.id
_entity.type
_entity.pdbx_description
1 polymer ?
#
loop_
_entity_poly.entity_id
_entity_poly.type
_entity_poly.pdbx_seq_one_letter_code
_entity_poly.pdbx_strand_id
1 'polypeptide(L)'
;MAELADILLKKSTSSPLGNFFRTNVDMEKLFKNEISRVIGKCWRLNRASMRYLAIVLWLTSLGSEPSSAGPSHARSVEAELKTELYNMSLVRRGEVIYPAYEIRRKSVIYRTPEEAQQYLDLFDLELKLDYFVTNKEFQSAMCLFDPIQSHLLNLVHCASYRRDDVPIFLRRFTLPYRAFRILLLGIDLFERKREYEKAVVLIRELLFQSAAMAGQISEVCPLDAIGPCRASRLLVRLLIDEGNHLKRPMAAVSSVCNFMGIQNGVQGVSARSCVRAGQRLSVQEQLNKVFESFNSAKSHLRPPENGDQIKPKRRRVSAAKAETTEQIDASVQFSCPLLVEELMQAPKVEISAPVNATSKEIGTSRPHYLWKELPSPKKKRSPVKCSPSSPKEVAEPETLLLNVEQWVLRHYTSHLGYEHGMHSESQVFQLLFVLLFYDLLFDTSLPDVFYSYRQSAPLDLFTDEFYRSRRQAIDERLKWIREASKGNQEEVPLSDSVDENITNCWHAHHGERCLWANWDLFDKPEDVSDLFWCLGPAVVHTVCRQLAVDYRSWHSGLPDLVVWSPSKRQAKIIEVKGPGDHLSTQQMMWLDVLVRAGADVEVCHVSAVPYKSLLRQK
;
A
#
# COMPACT_ATOMS: atom_id res chain seq x y z
N MET A 1 -22.60 8.92 26.72
CA MET A 1 -23.23 9.98 25.90
C MET A 1 -24.09 9.43 24.77
N ALA A 2 -23.58 8.54 23.90
CA ALA A 2 -24.38 7.92 22.83
C ALA A 2 -25.60 7.14 23.36
N GLU A 3 -25.42 6.31 24.40
CA GLU A 3 -26.52 5.60 25.06
C GLU A 3 -27.57 6.53 25.66
N LEU A 4 -27.15 7.67 26.24
CA LEU A 4 -28.07 8.66 26.79
C LEU A 4 -28.90 9.33 25.68
N ALA A 5 -28.27 9.64 24.53
CA ALA A 5 -28.98 10.18 23.37
C ALA A 5 -30.02 9.19 22.82
N ASP A 6 -29.67 7.90 22.72
CA ASP A 6 -30.60 6.85 22.29
C ASP A 6 -31.76 6.65 23.28
N ILE A 7 -31.48 6.70 24.59
CA ILE A 7 -32.52 6.62 25.63
C ILE A 7 -33.46 7.81 25.54
N LEU A 8 -32.93 9.02 25.35
CA LEU A 8 -33.73 10.23 25.21
C LEU A 8 -34.57 10.21 23.93
N LEU A 9 -34.01 9.77 22.80
CA LEU A 9 -34.74 9.61 21.54
C LEU A 9 -35.88 8.58 21.70
N LYS A 10 -35.60 7.40 22.26
CA LYS A 10 -36.62 6.35 22.51
C LYS A 10 -37.73 6.82 23.46
N LYS A 11 -37.38 7.59 24.51
CA LYS A 11 -38.34 8.18 25.46
C LYS A 11 -39.10 9.37 24.89
N SER A 12 -38.58 10.05 23.87
CA SER A 12 -39.30 11.12 23.18
C SER A 12 -40.35 10.58 22.20
N THR A 13 -40.09 9.41 21.60
CA THR A 13 -41.00 8.76 20.63
C THR A 13 -42.07 7.89 21.27
N SER A 14 -41.90 7.50 22.54
CA SER A 14 -42.91 6.77 23.31
C SER A 14 -43.47 7.69 24.39
N SER A 15 -44.79 7.82 24.49
CA SER A 15 -45.43 8.56 25.59
C SER A 15 -46.10 7.58 26.57
N PRO A 16 -45.36 7.04 27.56
CA PRO A 16 -45.97 6.21 28.62
C PRO A 16 -47.08 6.95 29.36
N LEU A 17 -46.92 8.27 29.55
CA LEU A 17 -47.88 9.14 30.24
C LEU A 17 -49.11 9.48 29.39
N GLY A 18 -48.95 9.66 28.07
CA GLY A 18 -50.06 9.92 27.16
C GLY A 18 -51.00 8.72 27.00
N ASN A 19 -50.45 7.50 27.01
CA ASN A 19 -51.24 6.27 27.02
C ASN A 19 -52.00 6.06 28.33
N PHE A 20 -51.48 6.55 29.46
CA PHE A 20 -52.10 6.39 30.77
C PHE A 20 -53.15 7.47 31.08
N PHE A 21 -52.92 8.71 30.68
CA PHE A 21 -53.79 9.86 31.01
C PHE A 21 -54.69 10.35 29.85
N ARG A 22 -54.71 9.66 28.70
CA ARG A 22 -55.46 10.08 27.48
C ARG A 22 -55.23 11.55 27.08
N THR A 23 -54.07 12.09 27.43
CA THR A 23 -53.66 13.45 27.08
C THR A 23 -52.52 13.34 26.10
N ASN A 24 -52.68 13.93 24.92
CA ASN A 24 -51.69 13.86 23.85
C ASN A 24 -50.54 14.83 24.16
N VAL A 25 -49.68 14.45 25.11
CA VAL A 25 -48.51 15.25 25.49
C VAL A 25 -47.40 14.98 24.49
N ASP A 26 -47.05 16.01 23.72
CA ASP A 26 -45.93 16.00 22.78
C ASP A 26 -44.59 16.03 23.55
N MET A 27 -44.14 14.84 23.92
CA MET A 27 -42.88 14.63 24.65
C MET A 27 -41.67 15.09 23.82
N GLU A 28 -41.72 14.97 22.50
CA GLU A 28 -40.64 15.42 21.62
C GLU A 28 -40.44 16.94 21.73
N LYS A 29 -41.53 17.71 21.73
CA LYS A 29 -41.48 19.15 21.92
C LYS A 29 -40.97 19.57 23.30
N LEU A 30 -41.39 18.88 24.36
CA LEU A 30 -40.89 19.14 25.72
C LEU A 30 -39.39 18.88 25.84
N PHE A 31 -38.92 17.75 25.32
CA PHE A 31 -37.49 17.43 25.28
C PHE A 31 -36.72 18.45 24.44
N LYS A 32 -37.22 18.84 23.25
CA LYS A 32 -36.59 19.88 22.43
C LYS A 32 -36.49 21.21 23.16
N ASN A 33 -37.52 21.62 23.90
CA ASN A 33 -37.52 22.86 24.67
C ASN A 33 -36.49 22.82 25.81
N GLU A 34 -36.45 21.73 26.58
CA GLU A 34 -35.51 21.59 27.68
C GLU A 34 -34.06 21.48 27.18
N ILE A 35 -33.83 20.73 26.10
CA ILE A 35 -32.53 20.66 25.43
C ILE A 35 -32.12 22.05 24.90
N SER A 36 -33.03 22.78 24.26
CA SER A 36 -32.74 24.14 23.76
C SER A 36 -32.44 25.12 24.89
N ARG A 37 -33.09 24.96 26.06
CA ARG A 37 -32.82 25.74 27.27
C ARG A 37 -31.43 25.48 27.83
N VAL A 38 -31.01 24.21 27.87
CA VAL A 38 -29.71 23.79 28.41
C VAL A 38 -28.56 24.14 27.46
N ILE A 39 -28.70 23.85 26.16
CA ILE A 39 -27.63 24.09 25.18
C ILE A 39 -27.54 25.60 24.85
N GLY A 40 -28.65 26.34 24.93
CA GLY A 40 -28.70 27.75 24.59
C GLY A 40 -28.62 28.00 23.07
N LYS A 41 -28.16 29.19 22.66
CA LYS A 41 -28.08 29.58 21.25
C LYS A 41 -26.98 28.78 20.53
N CYS A 42 -27.39 27.95 19.59
CA CYS A 42 -26.50 27.17 18.74
C CYS A 42 -26.45 27.71 17.32
N TRP A 43 -25.27 27.62 16.71
CA TRP A 43 -25.09 27.91 15.30
C TRP A 43 -24.66 26.62 14.61
N ARG A 44 -25.26 26.35 13.45
CA ARG A 44 -24.85 25.26 12.57
C ARG A 44 -24.72 25.81 11.17
N LEU A 45 -23.62 25.49 10.50
CA LEU A 45 -23.43 25.84 9.10
C LEU A 45 -24.54 25.23 8.24
N ASN A 46 -25.00 26.00 7.25
CA ASN A 46 -25.99 25.54 6.30
C ASN A 46 -25.39 24.40 5.45
N ARG A 47 -26.02 23.22 5.44
CA ARG A 47 -25.49 22.05 4.74
C ARG A 47 -25.40 22.24 3.22
N ALA A 48 -26.37 22.92 2.61
CA ALA A 48 -26.34 23.18 1.16
C ALA A 48 -25.19 24.11 0.78
N SER A 49 -24.95 25.16 1.58
CA SER A 49 -23.81 26.06 1.38
C SER A 49 -22.47 25.32 1.58
N MET A 50 -22.37 24.47 2.61
CA MET A 50 -21.18 23.65 2.83
C MET A 50 -20.93 22.68 1.67
N ARG A 51 -22.00 22.09 1.11
CA ARG A 51 -21.89 21.20 -0.04
C ARG A 51 -21.33 21.91 -1.27
N TYR A 52 -21.82 23.12 -1.55
CA TYR A 52 -21.31 23.93 -2.65
C TYR A 52 -19.81 24.24 -2.48
N LEU A 53 -19.39 24.63 -1.27
CA LEU A 53 -17.97 24.86 -0.96
C LEU A 53 -17.14 23.58 -1.12
N ALA A 54 -17.67 22.42 -0.73
CA ALA A 54 -17.00 21.14 -0.92
C ALA A 54 -16.80 20.80 -2.40
N ILE A 55 -17.77 21.10 -3.27
CA ILE A 55 -17.61 20.93 -4.73
C ILE A 55 -16.48 21.81 -5.25
N VAL A 56 -16.47 23.09 -4.88
CA VAL A 56 -15.41 24.01 -5.32
C VAL A 56 -14.04 23.53 -4.83
N LEU A 57 -13.93 23.17 -3.55
CA LEU A 57 -12.69 22.65 -2.98
C LEU A 57 -12.24 21.39 -3.70
N TRP A 58 -13.13 20.41 -3.89
CA TRP A 58 -12.86 19.18 -4.62
C TRP A 58 -12.29 19.46 -6.02
N LEU A 59 -12.96 20.30 -6.81
CA LEU A 59 -12.54 20.63 -8.17
C LEU A 59 -11.18 21.35 -8.21
N THR A 60 -10.85 22.14 -7.18
CA THR A 60 -9.55 22.82 -7.07
C THR A 60 -8.43 21.93 -6.49
N SER A 61 -8.80 20.80 -5.90
CA SER A 61 -7.91 19.82 -5.25
C SER A 61 -7.80 18.51 -6.04
N LEU A 62 -8.30 18.47 -7.28
CA LEU A 62 -8.16 17.28 -8.12
C LEU A 62 -6.67 16.95 -8.29
N GLY A 63 -6.30 15.73 -7.88
CA GLY A 63 -4.93 15.24 -7.90
C GLY A 63 -4.05 15.62 -6.72
N SER A 64 -4.49 16.49 -5.79
CA SER A 64 -3.70 16.82 -4.59
C SER A 64 -3.79 15.73 -3.51
N GLU A 65 -4.65 14.72 -3.69
CA GLU A 65 -4.74 13.58 -2.80
C GLU A 65 -3.41 12.80 -2.77
N PRO A 66 -2.87 12.46 -1.59
CA PRO A 66 -1.81 11.48 -1.53
C PRO A 66 -2.35 10.14 -2.03
N SER A 67 -1.69 9.52 -3.01
CA SER A 67 -2.08 8.22 -3.58
C SER A 67 -2.16 7.07 -2.55
N SER A 68 -1.63 7.30 -1.34
CA SER A 68 -1.78 6.46 -0.16
C SER A 68 -2.19 7.31 1.05
N ALA A 69 -3.41 7.85 1.06
CA ALA A 69 -4.02 8.29 2.30
C ALA A 69 -4.21 7.07 3.21
N GLY A 70 -3.78 7.16 4.47
CA GLY A 70 -4.14 6.17 5.49
C GLY A 70 -5.66 6.10 5.69
N PRO A 71 -6.17 5.20 6.54
CA PRO A 71 -7.61 5.11 6.79
C PRO A 71 -8.14 6.46 7.26
N SER A 72 -9.04 7.05 6.48
CA SER A 72 -9.67 8.30 6.85
C SER A 72 -10.75 8.02 7.88
N HIS A 73 -10.72 8.78 8.98
CA HIS A 73 -11.83 8.78 9.93
C HIS A 73 -12.96 9.75 9.53
N ALA A 74 -12.86 10.38 8.35
CA ALA A 74 -13.89 11.25 7.83
C ALA A 74 -15.17 10.47 7.52
N ARG A 75 -16.32 11.06 7.88
CA ARG A 75 -17.65 10.51 7.58
C ARG A 75 -18.38 11.30 6.48
N SER A 76 -17.73 12.31 5.91
CA SER A 76 -18.24 13.08 4.79
C SER A 76 -17.11 13.74 4.01
N VAL A 77 -17.40 14.13 2.78
CA VAL A 77 -16.51 14.87 1.89
C VAL A 77 -16.10 16.20 2.52
N GLU A 78 -17.01 16.90 3.20
CA GLU A 78 -16.67 18.16 3.89
C GLU A 78 -15.62 17.94 4.99
N ALA A 79 -15.70 16.82 5.71
CA ALA A 79 -14.72 16.47 6.74
C ALA A 79 -13.38 16.05 6.13
N GLU A 80 -13.41 15.32 5.01
CA GLU A 80 -12.21 14.92 4.26
C GLU A 80 -11.47 16.14 3.70
N LEU A 81 -12.21 17.03 3.02
CA LEU A 81 -11.67 18.24 2.39
C LEU A 81 -11.25 19.32 3.39
N LYS A 82 -11.54 19.16 4.69
CA LYS A 82 -10.96 20.03 5.71
C LYS A 82 -9.43 19.99 5.67
N THR A 83 -8.84 18.83 5.36
CA THR A 83 -7.39 18.65 5.25
C THR A 83 -6.83 19.47 4.08
N GLU A 84 -7.60 19.65 3.01
CA GLU A 84 -7.21 20.50 1.88
C GLU A 84 -7.08 21.97 2.26
N LEU A 85 -7.99 22.50 3.08
CA LEU A 85 -7.88 23.86 3.61
C LEU A 85 -6.63 24.04 4.47
N TYR A 86 -6.28 23.01 5.26
CA TYR A 86 -5.05 23.02 6.05
C TYR A 86 -3.81 23.02 5.14
N ASN A 87 -3.77 22.16 4.12
CA ASN A 87 -2.69 22.12 3.12
C ASN A 87 -2.54 23.46 2.39
N MET A 88 -3.65 24.10 1.99
CA MET A 88 -3.64 25.45 1.43
C MET A 88 -3.05 26.48 2.39
N SER A 89 -3.35 26.36 3.69
CA SER A 89 -2.79 27.26 4.70
C SER A 89 -1.28 27.06 4.88
N LEU A 90 -0.76 25.83 4.78
CA LEU A 90 0.68 25.56 4.86
C LEU A 90 1.42 26.22 3.68
N VAL A 91 0.86 26.08 2.48
CA VAL A 91 1.40 26.75 1.28
C VAL A 91 1.39 28.26 1.43
N ARG A 92 0.27 28.83 1.91
CA ARG A 92 0.18 30.28 2.15
C ARG A 92 1.20 30.79 3.18
N ARG A 93 1.55 29.97 4.17
CA ARG A 93 2.57 30.30 5.19
C ARG A 93 4.01 30.07 4.72
N GLY A 94 4.20 29.49 3.54
CA GLY A 94 5.52 29.12 3.01
C GLY A 94 6.12 27.89 3.69
N GLU A 95 5.35 27.14 4.49
CA GLU A 95 5.80 25.92 5.18
C GLU A 95 5.88 24.72 4.23
N VAL A 96 5.13 24.76 3.12
CA VAL A 96 5.13 23.73 2.07
C VAL A 96 5.21 24.42 0.71
N ILE A 97 6.15 23.98 -0.10
CA ILE A 97 6.32 24.42 -1.49
C ILE A 97 6.02 23.22 -2.38
N TYR A 98 5.26 23.40 -3.46
CA TYR A 98 5.03 22.35 -4.45
C TYR A 98 5.89 22.62 -5.70
N PRO A 99 6.22 21.57 -6.47
CA PRO A 99 6.90 21.69 -7.75
C PRO A 99 6.25 22.70 -8.68
N ALA A 100 7.07 23.40 -9.47
CA ALA A 100 6.60 24.32 -10.48
C ALA A 100 6.22 23.54 -11.77
N TYR A 101 4.98 23.68 -12.22
CA TYR A 101 4.47 23.11 -13.47
C TYR A 101 3.33 23.96 -14.04
N GLU A 102 3.00 23.73 -15.31
CA GLU A 102 1.88 24.39 -15.99
C GLU A 102 0.63 23.50 -15.96
N ILE A 103 -0.51 24.08 -15.57
CA ILE A 103 -1.81 23.38 -15.58
C ILE A 103 -2.44 23.53 -16.97
N ARG A 104 -2.43 22.44 -17.74
CA ARG A 104 -3.01 22.38 -19.10
C ARG A 104 -4.13 21.36 -19.18
N ARG A 105 -5.35 21.78 -18.84
CA ARG A 105 -6.55 20.93 -18.84
C ARG A 105 -7.17 20.88 -20.24
N LYS A 106 -7.32 19.69 -20.79
CA LYS A 106 -7.97 19.40 -22.07
C LYS A 106 -9.21 18.53 -21.89
N SER A 107 -9.18 17.60 -20.94
CA SER A 107 -10.26 16.63 -20.72
C SER A 107 -11.34 17.15 -19.76
N VAL A 108 -12.60 16.89 -20.11
CA VAL A 108 -13.77 17.22 -19.29
C VAL A 108 -14.09 16.05 -18.37
N ILE A 109 -13.71 16.12 -17.09
CA ILE A 109 -13.92 15.02 -16.13
C ILE A 109 -15.40 14.84 -15.79
N TYR A 110 -16.16 15.91 -15.58
CA TYR A 110 -17.61 15.85 -15.31
C TYR A 110 -18.37 16.52 -16.45
N ARG A 111 -19.29 15.80 -17.08
CA ARG A 111 -20.07 16.28 -18.24
C ARG A 111 -21.09 17.33 -17.82
N THR A 112 -21.66 17.19 -16.63
CA THR A 112 -22.63 18.14 -16.06
C THR A 112 -22.36 18.42 -14.58
N PRO A 113 -22.86 19.53 -14.02
CA PRO A 113 -22.81 19.79 -12.58
C PRO A 113 -23.48 18.69 -11.73
N GLU A 114 -24.53 18.08 -12.26
CA GLU A 114 -25.25 16.97 -11.60
C GLU A 114 -24.36 15.72 -11.50
N GLU A 115 -23.56 15.42 -12.53
CA GLU A 115 -22.58 14.31 -12.48
C GLU A 115 -21.53 14.56 -11.38
N ALA A 116 -21.03 15.79 -11.25
CA ALA A 116 -20.10 16.15 -10.19
C ALA A 116 -20.71 16.00 -8.79
N GLN A 117 -21.98 16.41 -8.62
CA GLN A 117 -22.71 16.24 -7.37
C GLN A 117 -22.90 14.75 -7.04
N GLN A 118 -23.36 13.94 -7.99
CA GLN A 118 -23.51 12.49 -7.82
C GLN A 118 -22.19 11.82 -7.44
N TYR A 119 -21.08 12.27 -8.03
CA TYR A 119 -19.76 11.74 -7.70
C TYR A 119 -19.39 12.00 -6.24
N LEU A 120 -19.66 13.21 -5.73
CA LEU A 120 -19.43 13.51 -4.31
C LEU A 120 -20.41 12.78 -3.39
N ASP A 121 -21.64 12.52 -3.83
CA ASP A 121 -22.62 11.75 -3.04
C ASP A 121 -22.14 10.30 -2.88
N LEU A 122 -21.58 9.70 -3.94
CA LEU A 122 -20.91 8.40 -3.86
C LEU A 122 -19.64 8.45 -3.01
N PHE A 123 -18.87 9.54 -3.07
CA PHE A 123 -17.69 9.70 -2.23
C PHE A 123 -18.06 9.77 -0.73
N ASP A 124 -19.14 10.47 -0.37
CA ASP A 124 -19.70 10.46 0.98
C ASP A 124 -20.10 9.05 1.44
N LEU A 125 -20.72 8.28 0.55
CA LEU A 125 -21.09 6.90 0.84
C LEU A 125 -19.85 6.03 1.09
N GLU A 126 -18.83 6.17 0.26
CA GLU A 126 -17.56 5.43 0.42
C GLU A 126 -16.92 5.74 1.78
N LEU A 127 -16.79 7.01 2.14
CA LEU A 127 -16.22 7.43 3.43
C LEU A 127 -17.01 6.89 4.62
N LYS A 128 -18.35 6.89 4.54
CA LYS A 128 -19.21 6.34 5.60
C LYS A 128 -19.06 4.83 5.74
N LEU A 129 -19.00 4.11 4.62
CA LEU A 129 -18.81 2.66 4.63
C LEU A 129 -17.44 2.30 5.22
N ASP A 130 -16.37 2.97 4.77
CA ASP A 130 -15.02 2.77 5.31
C ASP A 130 -14.95 3.06 6.81
N TYR A 131 -15.60 4.15 7.25
CA TYR A 131 -15.73 4.47 8.67
C TYR A 131 -16.41 3.33 9.46
N PHE A 132 -17.57 2.84 9.01
CA PHE A 132 -18.28 1.76 9.71
C PHE A 132 -17.50 0.45 9.71
N VAL A 133 -16.85 0.10 8.59
CA VAL A 133 -16.02 -1.11 8.49
C VAL A 133 -14.83 -1.02 9.45
N THR A 134 -14.14 0.13 9.49
CA THR A 134 -13.01 0.38 10.40
C THR A 134 -13.40 0.26 11.87
N ASN A 135 -14.59 0.78 12.22
CA ASN A 135 -15.13 0.68 13.59
C ASN A 135 -15.84 -0.65 13.88
N LYS A 136 -15.80 -1.62 12.95
CA LYS A 136 -16.44 -2.94 13.08
C LYS A 136 -17.96 -2.87 13.24
N GLU A 137 -18.60 -1.79 12.78
CA GLU A 137 -20.05 -1.56 12.78
C GLU A 137 -20.70 -2.15 11.51
N PHE A 138 -20.52 -3.45 11.29
CA PHE A 138 -20.88 -4.10 10.01
C PHE A 138 -22.38 -4.04 9.68
N GLN A 139 -23.27 -4.01 10.69
CA GLN A 139 -24.71 -3.94 10.43
C GLN A 139 -25.13 -2.59 9.85
N SER A 140 -24.57 -1.50 10.38
CA SER A 140 -24.80 -0.14 9.88
C SER A 140 -24.28 0.01 8.46
N ALA A 141 -23.11 -0.56 8.17
CA ALA A 141 -22.55 -0.59 6.82
C ALA A 141 -23.47 -1.33 5.83
N MET A 142 -24.00 -2.50 6.20
CA MET A 142 -24.92 -3.29 5.36
C MET A 142 -26.21 -2.54 5.05
N CYS A 143 -26.80 -1.87 6.07
CA CYS A 143 -28.01 -1.06 5.87
C CYS A 143 -27.82 0.07 4.85
N LEU A 144 -26.59 0.56 4.68
CA LEU A 144 -26.26 1.56 3.66
C LEU A 144 -25.92 0.93 2.30
N PHE A 145 -25.25 -0.21 2.29
CA PHE A 145 -24.77 -0.85 1.06
C PHE A 145 -25.87 -1.62 0.30
N ASP A 146 -26.69 -2.41 1.00
CA ASP A 146 -27.69 -3.29 0.37
C ASP A 146 -28.65 -2.54 -0.58
N PRO A 147 -29.24 -1.38 -0.20
CA PRO A 147 -30.21 -0.71 -1.07
C PRO A 147 -29.61 -0.11 -2.34
N ILE A 148 -28.30 0.19 -2.34
CA ILE A 148 -27.64 0.91 -3.43
C ILE A 148 -26.82 -0.02 -4.34
N GLN A 149 -26.55 -1.26 -3.92
CA GLN A 149 -25.72 -2.22 -4.67
C GLN A 149 -26.11 -2.32 -6.16
N SER A 150 -27.40 -2.51 -6.47
CA SER A 150 -27.88 -2.63 -7.86
C SER A 150 -27.65 -1.36 -8.68
N HIS A 151 -27.76 -0.19 -8.06
CA HIS A 151 -27.47 1.09 -8.71
C HIS A 151 -25.97 1.22 -9.01
N LEU A 152 -25.11 0.83 -8.05
CA LEU A 152 -23.65 0.83 -8.24
C LEU A 152 -23.22 -0.11 -9.38
N LEU A 153 -23.81 -1.31 -9.47
CA LEU A 153 -23.55 -2.25 -10.56
C LEU A 153 -23.98 -1.68 -11.91
N ASN A 154 -25.13 -0.99 -11.98
CA ASN A 154 -25.57 -0.31 -13.20
C ASN A 154 -24.57 0.78 -13.64
N LEU A 155 -24.03 1.57 -12.71
CA LEU A 155 -23.01 2.59 -13.01
C LEU A 155 -21.72 1.98 -13.58
N VAL A 156 -21.38 0.76 -13.16
CA VAL A 156 -20.18 0.05 -13.61
C VAL A 156 -20.39 -0.64 -14.96
N HIS A 157 -21.54 -1.30 -15.17
CA HIS A 157 -21.77 -2.14 -16.35
C HIS A 157 -22.37 -1.39 -17.55
N CYS A 158 -23.19 -0.36 -17.31
CA CYS A 158 -23.90 0.30 -18.39
C CYS A 158 -22.95 1.16 -19.24
N ALA A 159 -22.98 0.92 -20.56
CA ALA A 159 -22.09 1.58 -21.51
C ALA A 159 -22.23 3.11 -21.53
N SER A 160 -23.40 3.67 -21.15
CA SER A 160 -23.63 5.12 -21.13
C SER A 160 -22.77 5.87 -20.11
N TYR A 161 -22.39 5.20 -19.02
CA TYR A 161 -21.54 5.79 -17.98
C TYR A 161 -20.05 5.62 -18.27
N ARG A 162 -19.67 4.82 -19.26
CA ARG A 162 -18.26 4.65 -19.63
C ARG A 162 -17.65 5.98 -20.02
N ARG A 163 -16.41 6.16 -19.58
CA ARG A 163 -15.62 7.38 -19.78
C ARG A 163 -14.40 7.10 -20.65
N ASP A 164 -14.66 6.53 -21.83
CA ASP A 164 -13.62 6.29 -22.83
C ASP A 164 -13.09 7.60 -23.45
N ASP A 165 -13.83 8.70 -23.25
CA ASP A 165 -13.50 10.06 -23.65
C ASP A 165 -12.37 10.72 -22.83
N VAL A 166 -11.98 10.14 -21.68
CA VAL A 166 -10.90 10.67 -20.83
C VAL A 166 -9.75 9.66 -20.69
N PRO A 167 -8.50 10.14 -20.51
CA PRO A 167 -7.33 9.30 -20.21
C PRO A 167 -7.56 8.38 -19.02
N ILE A 168 -6.87 7.23 -19.00
CA ILE A 168 -7.07 6.17 -18.00
C ILE A 168 -6.81 6.71 -16.58
N PHE A 169 -5.79 7.56 -16.42
CA PHE A 169 -5.47 8.17 -15.13
C PHE A 169 -6.56 9.13 -14.61
N LEU A 170 -7.38 9.72 -15.49
CA LEU A 170 -8.51 10.57 -15.07
C LEU A 170 -9.78 9.78 -14.77
N ARG A 171 -9.93 8.56 -15.29
CA ARG A 171 -11.11 7.71 -15.03
C ARG A 171 -11.33 7.46 -13.54
N ARG A 172 -10.28 7.56 -12.71
CA ARG A 172 -10.40 7.48 -11.24
C ARG A 172 -11.32 8.53 -10.61
N PHE A 173 -11.58 9.63 -11.32
CA PHE A 173 -12.43 10.73 -10.86
C PHE A 173 -13.87 10.67 -11.42
N THR A 174 -14.25 9.54 -12.01
CA THR A 174 -15.55 9.36 -12.68
C THR A 174 -16.52 8.51 -11.84
N LEU A 175 -17.82 8.61 -12.16
CA LEU A 175 -18.87 7.84 -11.47
C LEU A 175 -18.64 6.32 -11.48
N PRO A 176 -18.36 5.66 -12.63
CA PRO A 176 -18.14 4.22 -12.67
C PRO A 176 -17.03 3.77 -11.72
N TYR A 177 -15.89 4.47 -11.70
CA TYR A 177 -14.78 4.07 -10.84
C TYR A 177 -15.08 4.28 -9.36
N ARG A 178 -15.78 5.35 -8.99
CA ARG A 178 -16.19 5.55 -7.60
C ARG A 178 -17.18 4.48 -7.16
N ALA A 179 -18.16 4.13 -8.00
CA ALA A 179 -19.07 3.02 -7.74
C ALA A 179 -18.33 1.68 -7.61
N PHE A 180 -17.35 1.41 -8.48
CA PHE A 180 -16.49 0.23 -8.40
C PHE A 180 -15.73 0.15 -7.07
N ARG A 181 -15.16 1.27 -6.57
CA ARG A 181 -14.51 1.29 -5.25
C ARG A 181 -15.46 0.93 -4.12
N ILE A 182 -16.71 1.41 -4.15
CA ILE A 182 -17.72 1.08 -3.15
C ILE A 182 -18.10 -0.40 -3.22
N LEU A 183 -18.20 -0.98 -4.42
CA LEU A 183 -18.44 -2.42 -4.57
C LEU A 183 -17.29 -3.26 -4.02
N LEU A 184 -16.03 -2.81 -4.11
CA LEU A 184 -14.90 -3.47 -3.45
C LEU A 184 -15.04 -3.47 -1.91
N LEU A 185 -15.51 -2.37 -1.31
CA LEU A 185 -15.85 -2.33 0.12
C LEU A 185 -17.03 -3.26 0.46
N GLY A 186 -17.99 -3.39 -0.47
CA GLY A 186 -19.10 -4.35 -0.36
C GLY A 186 -18.63 -5.80 -0.29
N ILE A 187 -17.65 -6.18 -1.12
CA ILE A 187 -17.00 -7.50 -1.05
C ILE A 187 -16.37 -7.71 0.33
N ASP A 188 -15.55 -6.75 0.80
CA ASP A 188 -14.93 -6.83 2.12
C ASP A 188 -15.99 -6.97 3.22
N LEU A 189 -17.13 -6.28 3.10
CA LEU A 189 -18.23 -6.33 4.06
C LEU A 189 -18.92 -7.71 4.09
N PHE A 190 -19.20 -8.30 2.92
CA PHE A 190 -19.71 -9.67 2.82
C PHE A 190 -18.74 -10.69 3.43
N GLU A 191 -17.43 -10.57 3.14
CA GLU A 191 -16.39 -11.42 3.74
C GLU A 191 -16.40 -11.32 5.28
N ARG A 192 -16.48 -10.11 5.84
CA ARG A 192 -16.53 -9.88 7.30
C ARG A 192 -17.79 -10.45 7.96
N LYS A 193 -18.91 -10.46 7.24
CA LYS A 193 -20.18 -11.08 7.66
C LYS A 193 -20.21 -12.59 7.43
N ARG A 194 -19.18 -13.15 6.78
CA ARG A 194 -19.10 -14.57 6.36
C ARG A 194 -20.15 -14.94 5.30
N GLU A 195 -20.61 -13.96 4.53
CA GLU A 195 -21.54 -14.14 3.41
C GLU A 195 -20.76 -14.39 2.10
N TYR A 196 -19.88 -15.40 2.11
CA TYR A 196 -18.91 -15.64 1.02
C TYR A 196 -19.58 -15.92 -0.33
N GLU A 197 -20.79 -16.50 -0.36
CA GLU A 197 -21.52 -16.70 -1.62
C GLU A 197 -21.85 -15.36 -2.30
N LYS A 198 -22.29 -14.36 -1.54
CA LYS A 198 -22.55 -13.01 -2.08
C LYS A 198 -21.27 -12.32 -2.52
N ALA A 199 -20.18 -12.48 -1.75
CA ALA A 199 -18.87 -11.97 -2.13
C ALA A 199 -18.41 -12.56 -3.48
N VAL A 200 -18.49 -13.88 -3.65
CA VAL A 200 -18.10 -14.57 -4.89
C VAL A 200 -18.96 -14.16 -6.07
N VAL A 201 -20.29 -14.04 -5.90
CA VAL A 201 -21.18 -13.55 -6.96
C VAL A 201 -20.76 -12.15 -7.41
N LEU A 202 -20.54 -11.23 -6.46
CA LEU A 202 -20.12 -9.87 -6.78
C LEU A 202 -18.72 -9.80 -7.42
N ILE A 203 -17.75 -10.59 -6.92
CA ILE A 203 -16.41 -10.69 -7.51
C ILE A 203 -16.49 -11.18 -8.96
N ARG A 204 -17.28 -12.23 -9.22
CA ARG A 204 -17.46 -12.79 -10.57
C ARG A 204 -18.14 -11.79 -11.49
N GLU A 205 -19.18 -11.10 -11.03
CA GLU A 205 -19.88 -10.08 -11.82
C GLU A 205 -18.93 -8.95 -12.24
N LEU A 206 -18.07 -8.48 -11.31
CA LEU A 206 -17.09 -7.44 -11.59
C LEU A 206 -15.95 -7.90 -12.52
N LEU A 207 -15.46 -9.13 -12.39
CA LEU A 207 -14.36 -9.65 -13.22
C LEU A 207 -14.81 -10.03 -14.64
N PHE A 208 -16.05 -10.50 -14.80
CA PHE A 208 -16.54 -11.13 -16.03
C PHE A 208 -17.77 -10.42 -16.62
N GLN A 209 -17.76 -9.08 -16.57
CA GLN A 209 -18.84 -8.09 -16.86
C GLN A 209 -19.76 -8.32 -18.08
N SER A 210 -19.50 -9.29 -18.94
CA SER A 210 -20.48 -9.81 -19.90
C SER A 210 -20.07 -11.20 -20.40
N ALA A 211 -21.04 -12.12 -20.49
CA ALA A 211 -20.89 -13.41 -21.16
C ALA A 211 -20.52 -13.28 -22.65
N ALA A 212 -20.70 -12.12 -23.29
CA ALA A 212 -20.33 -11.88 -24.69
C ALA A 212 -18.81 -11.77 -24.94
N MET A 213 -18.01 -11.62 -23.88
CA MET A 213 -16.53 -11.70 -23.94
C MET A 213 -16.00 -13.09 -23.55
N ALA A 214 -16.89 -14.04 -23.22
CA ALA A 214 -16.53 -15.41 -22.92
C ALA A 214 -16.18 -16.16 -24.22
N GLY A 215 -14.99 -15.91 -24.76
CA GLY A 215 -14.50 -16.61 -25.95
C GLY A 215 -13.38 -15.91 -26.71
N GLN A 216 -13.18 -14.61 -26.52
CA GLN A 216 -12.06 -13.87 -27.12
C GLN A 216 -11.09 -13.42 -26.02
N ILE A 217 -9.87 -13.96 -26.05
CA ILE A 217 -8.78 -13.51 -25.19
C ILE A 217 -8.34 -12.14 -25.72
N SER A 218 -8.99 -11.07 -25.26
CA SER A 218 -8.48 -9.71 -25.42
C SER A 218 -7.28 -9.49 -24.50
N GLU A 219 -6.22 -8.87 -25.01
CA GLU A 219 -5.06 -8.44 -24.22
C GLU A 219 -5.42 -7.35 -23.19
N VAL A 220 -6.50 -6.59 -23.45
CA VAL A 220 -6.95 -5.48 -22.62
C VAL A 220 -7.78 -5.99 -21.44
N CYS A 221 -7.50 -5.48 -20.24
CA CYS A 221 -8.25 -5.88 -19.05
C CYS A 221 -9.68 -5.31 -19.11
N PRO A 222 -10.71 -6.11 -18.78
CA PRO A 222 -12.09 -5.63 -18.74
C PRO A 222 -12.29 -4.47 -17.74
N LEU A 223 -11.43 -4.37 -16.72
CA LEU A 223 -11.51 -3.31 -15.71
C LEU A 223 -10.88 -1.98 -16.17
N ASP A 224 -10.05 -1.97 -17.21
CA ASP A 224 -9.38 -0.74 -17.68
C ASP A 224 -10.39 0.28 -18.23
N ALA A 225 -11.54 -0.19 -18.73
CA ALA A 225 -12.67 0.63 -19.15
C ALA A 225 -13.29 1.44 -17.99
N ILE A 226 -13.12 0.98 -16.74
CA ILE A 226 -13.67 1.64 -15.56
C ILE A 226 -12.65 2.61 -14.96
N GLY A 227 -11.38 2.21 -14.87
CA GLY A 227 -10.31 3.02 -14.31
C GLY A 227 -9.14 2.15 -13.83
N PRO A 228 -8.32 2.62 -12.86
CA PRO A 228 -7.16 1.89 -12.38
C PRO A 228 -7.46 0.43 -12.00
N CYS A 229 -6.91 -0.52 -12.77
CA CYS A 229 -7.22 -1.95 -12.67
C CYS A 229 -7.01 -2.51 -11.25
N ARG A 230 -7.98 -3.29 -10.73
CA ARG A 230 -7.91 -4.01 -9.44
C ARG A 230 -8.08 -5.52 -9.58
N ALA A 231 -7.89 -6.06 -10.78
CA ALA A 231 -8.15 -7.46 -11.11
C ALA A 231 -7.42 -8.43 -10.16
N SER A 232 -6.12 -8.22 -9.89
CA SER A 232 -5.35 -9.12 -9.05
C SER A 232 -5.88 -9.26 -7.63
N ARG A 233 -6.42 -8.17 -7.05
CA ARG A 233 -7.07 -8.22 -5.73
C ARG A 233 -8.31 -9.13 -5.80
N LEU A 234 -9.14 -8.93 -6.82
CA LEU A 234 -10.36 -9.72 -7.03
C LEU A 234 -10.04 -11.20 -7.30
N LEU A 235 -9.00 -11.51 -8.10
CA LEU A 235 -8.56 -12.89 -8.36
C LEU A 235 -8.09 -13.58 -7.08
N VAL A 236 -7.29 -12.90 -6.25
CA VAL A 236 -6.86 -13.43 -4.94
C VAL A 236 -8.07 -13.68 -4.03
N ARG A 237 -9.02 -12.73 -3.97
CA ARG A 237 -10.25 -12.91 -3.18
C ARG A 237 -11.09 -14.07 -3.69
N LEU A 238 -11.25 -14.22 -5.02
CA LEU A 238 -11.98 -15.34 -5.61
C LEU A 238 -11.37 -16.70 -5.22
N LEU A 239 -10.04 -16.84 -5.25
CA LEU A 239 -9.35 -18.06 -4.83
C LEU A 239 -9.58 -18.37 -3.35
N ILE A 240 -9.58 -17.34 -2.50
CA ILE A 240 -9.80 -17.50 -1.05
C ILE A 240 -11.27 -17.83 -0.78
N ASP A 241 -12.21 -17.05 -1.30
CA ASP A 241 -13.62 -17.17 -0.97
C ASP A 241 -14.26 -18.39 -1.64
N GLU A 242 -14.09 -18.55 -2.95
CA GLU A 242 -14.67 -19.68 -3.67
C GLU A 242 -13.87 -20.97 -3.43
N GLY A 243 -12.54 -20.89 -3.52
CA GLY A 243 -11.67 -22.05 -3.35
C GLY A 243 -11.62 -22.56 -1.92
N ASN A 244 -11.31 -21.69 -0.95
CA ASN A 244 -11.07 -22.11 0.43
C ASN A 244 -12.31 -22.04 1.33
N HIS A 245 -13.10 -20.96 1.26
CA HIS A 245 -14.27 -20.79 2.14
C HIS A 245 -15.49 -21.59 1.66
N LEU A 246 -15.83 -21.53 0.36
CA LEU A 246 -16.94 -22.28 -0.23
C LEU A 246 -16.57 -23.71 -0.66
N LYS A 247 -15.28 -24.08 -0.57
CA LYS A 247 -14.77 -25.42 -0.92
C LYS A 247 -15.00 -25.80 -2.39
N ARG A 248 -14.91 -24.83 -3.32
CA ARG A 248 -15.02 -25.02 -4.77
C ARG A 248 -13.69 -24.69 -5.48
N PRO A 249 -12.59 -25.41 -5.18
CA PRO A 249 -11.25 -25.08 -5.68
C PRO A 249 -11.13 -25.16 -7.21
N MET A 250 -11.75 -26.15 -7.85
CA MET A 250 -11.67 -26.33 -9.31
C MET A 250 -12.40 -25.20 -10.06
N ALA A 251 -13.57 -24.78 -9.57
CA ALA A 251 -14.31 -23.65 -10.12
C ALA A 251 -13.50 -22.33 -10.03
N ALA A 252 -12.88 -22.09 -8.88
CA ALA A 252 -12.05 -20.90 -8.64
C ALA A 252 -10.82 -20.88 -9.54
N VAL A 253 -10.05 -21.98 -9.56
CA VAL A 253 -8.84 -22.13 -10.38
C VAL A 253 -9.17 -21.99 -11.86
N SER A 254 -10.21 -22.68 -12.35
CA SER A 254 -10.64 -22.59 -13.75
C SER A 254 -10.98 -21.16 -14.13
N SER A 255 -11.71 -20.44 -13.28
CA SER A 255 -12.09 -19.05 -13.53
C SER A 255 -10.88 -18.12 -13.58
N VAL A 256 -9.92 -18.31 -12.68
CA VAL A 256 -8.69 -17.52 -12.64
C VAL A 256 -7.78 -17.81 -13.84
N CYS A 257 -7.61 -19.09 -14.22
CA CYS A 257 -6.85 -19.47 -15.42
C CYS A 257 -7.49 -18.92 -16.69
N ASN A 258 -8.82 -19.03 -16.82
CA ASN A 258 -9.57 -18.47 -17.94
C ASN A 258 -9.43 -16.95 -18.01
N PHE A 259 -9.51 -16.24 -16.86
CA PHE A 259 -9.28 -14.81 -16.82
C PHE A 259 -7.86 -14.44 -17.29
N MET A 260 -6.85 -15.21 -16.90
CA MET A 260 -5.46 -14.95 -17.26
C MET A 260 -5.09 -15.41 -18.68
N GLY A 261 -5.98 -16.12 -19.38
CA GLY A 261 -5.72 -16.67 -20.71
C GLY A 261 -4.78 -17.87 -20.70
N ILE A 262 -4.69 -18.59 -19.58
CA ILE A 262 -3.77 -19.72 -19.42
C ILE A 262 -4.46 -20.98 -19.93
N GLN A 263 -3.95 -21.54 -21.03
CA GLN A 263 -4.39 -22.83 -21.56
C GLN A 263 -3.61 -23.98 -20.92
N ASN A 264 -4.28 -25.11 -20.70
CA ASN A 264 -3.68 -26.32 -20.15
C ASN A 264 -2.50 -26.79 -21.02
N GLY A 265 -1.31 -26.94 -20.42
CA GLY A 265 -0.15 -27.58 -21.06
C GLY A 265 0.83 -26.66 -21.79
N VAL A 266 0.60 -25.35 -21.84
CA VAL A 266 1.59 -24.40 -22.41
C VAL A 266 2.40 -23.78 -21.27
N GLN A 267 3.68 -24.17 -21.16
CA GLN A 267 4.64 -23.49 -20.30
C GLN A 267 5.03 -22.14 -20.94
N GLY A 268 4.96 -21.05 -20.17
CA GLY A 268 5.41 -19.71 -20.62
C GLY A 268 4.31 -18.75 -21.10
N VAL A 269 3.12 -18.77 -20.48
CA VAL A 269 2.01 -17.89 -20.91
C VAL A 269 2.27 -16.44 -20.49
N SER A 270 2.19 -15.53 -21.46
CA SER A 270 1.98 -14.09 -21.25
C SER A 270 0.65 -13.88 -20.52
N ALA A 271 0.65 -14.02 -19.19
CA ALA A 271 -0.48 -13.66 -18.34
C ALA A 271 -0.93 -12.25 -18.69
N ARG A 272 -2.25 -11.99 -18.72
CA ARG A 272 -2.80 -10.66 -19.01
C ARG A 272 -1.96 -9.58 -18.33
N SER A 273 -1.50 -8.60 -19.12
CA SER A 273 -0.57 -7.55 -18.70
C SER A 273 -1.04 -6.79 -17.46
N CYS A 274 -2.35 -6.77 -17.22
CA CYS A 274 -2.99 -6.09 -16.11
C CYS A 274 -2.70 -6.68 -14.71
N VAL A 275 -2.28 -7.95 -14.60
CA VAL A 275 -1.79 -8.52 -13.34
C VAL A 275 -0.31 -8.17 -13.24
N ARG A 276 0.06 -7.25 -12.36
CA ARG A 276 1.43 -6.70 -12.22
C ARG A 276 2.34 -7.58 -11.36
N ALA A 277 3.66 -7.39 -11.44
CA ALA A 277 4.71 -8.24 -10.86
C ALA A 277 4.41 -8.88 -9.48
N GLY A 278 4.48 -8.14 -8.36
CA GLY A 278 4.24 -8.69 -7.02
C GLY A 278 2.83 -9.28 -6.82
N GLN A 279 1.87 -8.81 -7.61
CA GLN A 279 0.52 -9.35 -7.60
C GLN A 279 0.42 -10.69 -8.35
N ARG A 280 1.22 -10.92 -9.41
CA ARG A 280 1.34 -12.23 -10.07
C ARG A 280 1.84 -13.28 -9.08
N LEU A 281 2.88 -12.95 -8.30
CA LEU A 281 3.39 -13.85 -7.26
C LEU A 281 2.33 -14.11 -6.18
N SER A 282 1.59 -13.08 -5.79
CA SER A 282 0.47 -13.24 -4.83
C SER A 282 -0.63 -14.16 -5.36
N VAL A 283 -0.98 -14.08 -6.64
CA VAL A 283 -1.93 -15.00 -7.28
C VAL A 283 -1.34 -16.41 -7.34
N GLN A 284 -0.06 -16.56 -7.72
CA GLN A 284 0.64 -17.84 -7.77
C GLN A 284 0.62 -18.57 -6.42
N GLU A 285 0.99 -17.87 -5.34
CA GLU A 285 1.00 -18.46 -3.99
C GLU A 285 -0.39 -18.92 -3.55
N GLN A 286 -1.44 -18.17 -3.89
CA GLN A 286 -2.80 -18.55 -3.55
C GLN A 286 -3.29 -19.72 -4.40
N LEU A 287 -2.94 -19.76 -5.69
CA LEU A 287 -3.18 -20.94 -6.53
C LEU A 287 -2.52 -22.18 -5.89
N ASN A 288 -1.23 -22.11 -5.55
CA ASN A 288 -0.49 -23.20 -4.92
C ASN A 288 -1.19 -23.70 -3.64
N LYS A 289 -1.63 -22.78 -2.75
CA LYS A 289 -2.35 -23.13 -1.52
C LYS A 289 -3.68 -23.85 -1.79
N VAL A 290 -4.44 -23.39 -2.77
CA VAL A 290 -5.70 -24.03 -3.17
C VAL A 290 -5.45 -25.44 -3.73
N PHE A 291 -4.40 -25.61 -4.55
CA PHE A 291 -3.98 -26.92 -5.07
C PHE A 291 -3.52 -27.88 -3.96
N GLU A 292 -2.68 -27.42 -3.03
CA GLU A 292 -2.21 -28.21 -1.90
C GLU A 292 -3.38 -28.69 -1.03
N SER A 293 -4.32 -27.78 -0.72
CA SER A 293 -5.53 -28.12 0.04
C SER A 293 -6.39 -29.16 -0.69
N PHE A 294 -6.51 -29.05 -2.02
CA PHE A 294 -7.27 -29.99 -2.84
C PHE A 294 -6.62 -31.38 -2.91
N ASN A 295 -5.30 -31.44 -3.11
CA ASN A 295 -4.55 -32.69 -3.18
C ASN A 295 -4.49 -33.41 -1.82
N SER A 296 -4.34 -32.67 -0.72
CA SER A 296 -4.42 -33.22 0.63
C SER A 296 -5.80 -33.85 0.88
N ALA A 297 -6.90 -33.19 0.49
CA ALA A 297 -8.25 -33.74 0.62
C ALA A 297 -8.47 -35.03 -0.20
N LYS A 298 -7.90 -35.12 -1.42
CA LYS A 298 -7.92 -36.36 -2.23
C LYS A 298 -7.15 -37.52 -1.57
N SER A 299 -6.03 -37.25 -0.91
CA SER A 299 -5.23 -38.29 -0.25
C SER A 299 -5.97 -38.94 0.94
N HIS A 300 -6.83 -38.19 1.63
CA HIS A 300 -7.66 -38.70 2.73
C HIS A 300 -8.90 -39.50 2.28
N LEU A 301 -9.21 -39.50 0.98
CA LEU A 301 -10.31 -40.25 0.38
C LEU A 301 -9.85 -41.57 -0.29
N ARG A 302 -8.53 -41.85 -0.34
CA ARG A 302 -8.03 -43.16 -0.75
C ARG A 302 -8.26 -44.17 0.38
N PRO A 303 -8.81 -45.37 0.11
CA PRO A 303 -8.88 -46.42 1.11
C PRO A 303 -7.47 -46.73 1.62
N PRO A 304 -7.29 -47.06 2.91
CA PRO A 304 -6.00 -47.54 3.38
C PRO A 304 -5.67 -48.85 2.67
N GLU A 305 -4.66 -48.84 1.81
CA GLU A 305 -4.05 -50.08 1.33
C GLU A 305 -3.28 -50.70 2.49
N ASN A 306 -3.80 -51.85 2.94
CA ASN A 306 -3.19 -52.84 3.83
C ASN A 306 -2.73 -52.38 5.23
N GLY A 307 -3.59 -52.71 6.20
CA GLY A 307 -3.19 -53.41 7.42
C GLY A 307 -2.28 -52.69 8.41
N ASP A 308 -2.87 -51.94 9.34
CA ASP A 308 -2.66 -52.22 10.77
C ASP A 308 -3.66 -51.49 11.66
N GLN A 309 -4.18 -52.21 12.65
CA GLN A 309 -5.20 -51.72 13.58
C GLN A 309 -4.62 -50.70 14.56
N ILE A 310 -5.01 -49.42 14.43
CA ILE A 310 -4.85 -48.44 15.52
C ILE A 310 -6.22 -47.80 15.83
N LYS A 311 -6.67 -48.00 17.07
CA LYS A 311 -7.96 -47.54 17.62
C LYS A 311 -8.14 -46.02 17.52
N PRO A 312 -9.33 -45.49 17.19
CA PRO A 312 -9.55 -44.06 17.04
C PRO A 312 -9.75 -43.36 18.40
N LYS A 313 -9.00 -42.28 18.64
CA LYS A 313 -9.32 -41.31 19.70
C LYS A 313 -10.49 -40.43 19.26
N ARG A 314 -11.58 -40.49 20.03
CA ARG A 314 -12.79 -39.65 19.89
C ARG A 314 -12.42 -38.17 19.84
N ARG A 315 -12.73 -37.50 18.72
CA ARG A 315 -12.85 -36.04 18.63
C ARG A 315 -14.25 -35.71 18.14
N ARG A 316 -14.95 -34.83 18.86
CA ARG A 316 -16.35 -34.45 18.61
C ARG A 316 -16.52 -33.89 17.20
N VAL A 317 -17.30 -34.60 16.39
CA VAL A 317 -17.82 -34.13 15.09
C VAL A 317 -19.10 -33.34 15.39
N SER A 318 -19.09 -32.04 15.15
CA SER A 318 -20.33 -31.28 14.96
C SER A 318 -20.76 -31.46 13.51
N ALA A 319 -21.89 -32.12 13.30
CA ALA A 319 -22.51 -32.33 12.01
C ALA A 319 -22.83 -30.98 11.36
N ALA A 320 -22.17 -30.68 10.23
CA ALA A 320 -22.59 -29.67 9.28
C ALA A 320 -22.80 -30.37 7.93
N LYS A 321 -23.92 -30.03 7.30
CA LYS A 321 -24.57 -30.69 6.18
C LYS A 321 -23.62 -31.04 5.03
N ALA A 322 -23.76 -32.26 4.54
CA ALA A 322 -23.28 -32.70 3.25
C ALA A 322 -24.06 -31.97 2.15
N GLU A 323 -23.36 -31.19 1.33
CA GLU A 323 -23.90 -30.69 0.05
C GLU A 323 -22.76 -30.59 -0.95
N THR A 324 -22.95 -31.30 -2.08
CA THR A 324 -22.17 -31.30 -3.34
C THR A 324 -20.67 -31.63 -3.25
N THR A 325 -20.37 -32.93 -3.17
CA THR A 325 -19.10 -33.47 -3.67
C THR A 325 -19.10 -33.31 -5.19
N GLU A 326 -18.26 -32.44 -5.75
CA GLU A 326 -17.98 -32.45 -7.19
C GLU A 326 -17.53 -33.87 -7.58
N GLN A 327 -18.25 -34.51 -8.51
CA GLN A 327 -17.79 -35.75 -9.14
C GLN A 327 -16.62 -35.38 -10.04
N ILE A 328 -15.40 -35.68 -9.59
CA ILE A 328 -14.18 -35.36 -10.32
C ILE A 328 -13.63 -36.66 -10.94
N ASP A 329 -13.49 -36.63 -12.26
CA ASP A 329 -12.81 -37.66 -13.04
C ASP A 329 -11.37 -37.85 -12.51
N ALA A 330 -11.03 -39.07 -12.10
CA ALA A 330 -9.76 -39.41 -11.47
C ALA A 330 -8.54 -39.27 -12.42
N SER A 331 -8.79 -38.93 -13.69
CA SER A 331 -7.79 -38.87 -14.77
C SER A 331 -7.15 -37.50 -15.03
N VAL A 332 -7.68 -36.39 -14.48
CA VAL A 332 -7.14 -35.04 -14.77
C VAL A 332 -6.03 -34.67 -13.79
N GLN A 333 -4.78 -34.85 -14.22
CA GLN A 333 -3.58 -34.37 -13.52
C GLN A 333 -3.36 -32.89 -13.88
N PHE A 334 -4.00 -31.98 -13.15
CA PHE A 334 -3.88 -30.54 -13.40
C PHE A 334 -2.64 -29.97 -12.71
N SER A 335 -1.69 -29.44 -13.49
CA SER A 335 -0.50 -28.74 -12.96
C SER A 335 -0.82 -27.26 -12.69
N CYS A 336 -0.39 -26.74 -11.55
CA CYS A 336 -0.51 -25.30 -11.26
C CYS A 336 0.28 -24.49 -12.31
N PRO A 337 -0.32 -23.52 -12.99
CA PRO A 337 0.40 -22.71 -13.95
C PRO A 337 1.45 -21.85 -13.26
N LEU A 338 2.58 -21.63 -13.92
CA LEU A 338 3.66 -20.78 -13.43
C LEU A 338 3.47 -19.35 -13.97
N LEU A 339 3.14 -18.41 -13.08
CA LEU A 339 2.86 -16.99 -13.39
C LEU A 339 4.08 -16.09 -13.24
N VAL A 340 5.12 -16.57 -12.57
CA VAL A 340 6.36 -15.86 -12.30
C VAL A 340 7.51 -16.84 -12.55
N GLU A 341 8.53 -16.40 -13.28
CA GLU A 341 9.74 -17.18 -13.52
C GLU A 341 10.47 -17.50 -12.19
N GLU A 342 11.42 -18.44 -12.23
CA GLU A 342 12.20 -18.81 -11.05
C GLU A 342 12.89 -17.57 -10.44
N LEU A 343 12.44 -17.21 -9.22
CA LEU A 343 12.93 -16.03 -8.50
C LEU A 343 14.33 -16.29 -7.94
N MET A 344 15.24 -15.35 -8.19
CA MET A 344 16.54 -15.30 -7.55
C MET A 344 16.36 -14.99 -6.06
N GLN A 345 17.02 -15.77 -5.20
CA GLN A 345 16.97 -15.59 -3.75
C GLN A 345 18.19 -14.82 -3.29
N ALA A 346 17.97 -13.76 -2.50
CA ALA A 346 19.05 -13.11 -1.78
C ALA A 346 19.60 -14.04 -0.67
N PRO A 347 20.92 -14.04 -0.43
CA PRO A 347 21.53 -14.73 0.71
C PRO A 347 20.82 -14.43 2.02
N LYS A 348 20.66 -15.46 2.86
CA LYS A 348 20.11 -15.32 4.21
C LYS A 348 21.25 -15.29 5.22
N VAL A 349 21.21 -14.33 6.12
CA VAL A 349 22.16 -14.19 7.24
C VAL A 349 21.38 -14.25 8.54
N GLU A 350 21.82 -15.07 9.49
CA GLU A 350 21.21 -15.17 10.81
C GLU A 350 22.11 -14.50 11.84
N ILE A 351 21.57 -13.54 12.58
CA ILE A 351 22.27 -12.88 13.68
C ILE A 351 21.49 -12.97 14.99
N SER A 352 22.22 -12.97 16.09
CA SER A 352 21.67 -13.01 17.44
C SER A 352 21.77 -11.63 18.07
N ALA A 353 20.64 -11.12 18.57
CA ALA A 353 20.57 -9.81 19.20
C ALA A 353 20.00 -9.93 20.63
N PRO A 354 20.65 -9.30 21.62
CA PRO A 354 20.22 -9.36 23.02
C PRO A 354 18.90 -8.62 23.23
N VAL A 355 18.00 -9.18 24.04
CA VAL A 355 16.75 -8.52 24.47
C VAL A 355 16.67 -8.44 25.98
N ASN A 356 16.08 -7.36 26.51
CA ASN A 356 15.92 -7.18 27.97
C ASN A 356 14.81 -8.09 28.53
N ALA A 357 13.72 -8.21 27.77
CA ALA A 357 12.56 -9.02 28.06
C ALA A 357 11.91 -9.48 26.74
N THR A 358 11.14 -10.56 26.80
CA THR A 358 10.39 -11.07 25.65
C THR A 358 9.19 -10.17 25.33
N SER A 359 8.73 -10.15 24.08
CA SER A 359 7.56 -9.33 23.67
C SER A 359 6.32 -9.60 24.53
N LYS A 360 6.14 -10.87 24.95
CA LYS A 360 5.07 -11.33 25.83
C LYS A 360 5.16 -10.71 27.24
N GLU A 361 6.36 -10.53 27.78
CA GLU A 361 6.59 -9.95 29.11
C GLU A 361 6.33 -8.43 29.12
N ILE A 362 6.53 -7.75 27.99
CA ILE A 362 6.40 -6.28 27.88
C ILE A 362 5.02 -5.88 27.30
N GLY A 363 4.17 -6.84 26.94
CA GLY A 363 2.87 -6.56 26.31
C GLY A 363 2.98 -5.90 24.93
N THR A 364 4.10 -6.12 24.23
CA THR A 364 4.36 -5.58 22.90
C THR A 364 4.27 -6.69 21.85
N SER A 365 3.97 -6.31 20.61
CA SER A 365 3.92 -7.26 19.49
C SER A 365 5.32 -7.68 19.00
N ARG A 366 6.33 -6.82 19.18
CA ARG A 366 7.72 -7.03 18.75
C ARG A 366 8.69 -6.77 19.90
N PRO A 367 9.76 -7.58 20.05
CA PRO A 367 10.74 -7.37 21.10
C PRO A 367 11.56 -6.10 20.82
N HIS A 368 12.11 -5.50 21.88
CA HIS A 368 13.12 -4.46 21.73
C HIS A 368 14.50 -5.01 22.08
N TYR A 369 15.50 -4.58 21.33
CA TYR A 369 16.85 -5.09 21.37
C TYR A 369 17.77 -4.15 22.13
N LEU A 370 18.68 -4.72 22.89
CA LEU A 370 19.66 -3.99 23.69
C LEU A 370 20.91 -3.71 22.85
N TRP A 371 21.39 -2.48 22.91
CA TRP A 371 22.69 -2.10 22.35
C TRP A 371 23.52 -1.42 23.42
N LYS A 372 24.78 -1.82 23.58
CA LYS A 372 25.70 -1.19 24.53
C LYS A 372 26.77 -0.44 23.77
N GLU A 373 26.79 0.88 23.91
CA GLU A 373 27.88 1.68 23.38
C GLU A 373 29.06 1.65 24.33
N LEU A 374 30.25 1.37 23.79
CA LEU A 374 31.49 1.65 24.49
C LEU A 374 31.71 3.17 24.44
N PRO A 375 32.06 3.82 25.57
CA PRO A 375 32.30 5.25 25.58
C PRO A 375 33.41 5.60 24.59
N SER A 376 33.03 6.30 23.52
CA SER A 376 33.98 6.79 22.52
C SER A 376 34.92 7.82 23.15
N PRO A 377 36.23 7.81 22.86
CA PRO A 377 37.11 8.91 23.24
C PRO A 377 36.66 10.16 22.48
N LYS A 378 35.93 11.05 23.16
CA LYS A 378 35.30 12.25 22.60
C LYS A 378 36.26 13.01 21.67
N LYS A 379 35.82 13.28 20.43
CA LYS A 379 36.39 14.35 19.57
C LYS A 379 36.49 15.63 20.40
N LYS A 380 37.70 16.21 20.47
CA LYS A 380 38.04 17.40 21.26
C LYS A 380 37.02 18.53 21.02
N ARG A 381 36.11 18.77 21.98
CA ARG A 381 35.48 20.09 22.13
C ARG A 381 36.53 21.05 22.71
N SER A 382 36.54 22.27 22.18
CA SER A 382 37.46 23.36 22.50
C SER A 382 37.53 23.68 24.01
N PRO A 383 38.67 24.21 24.50
CA PRO A 383 38.94 24.29 25.93
C PRO A 383 38.18 25.46 26.56
N VAL A 384 37.27 25.14 27.49
CA VAL A 384 36.77 26.12 28.48
C VAL A 384 37.65 25.99 29.73
N LYS A 385 38.14 27.12 30.24
CA LYS A 385 39.10 27.20 31.35
C LYS A 385 38.46 26.87 32.71
N CYS A 386 39.16 25.99 33.42
CA CYS A 386 39.45 25.92 34.87
C CYS A 386 38.35 25.82 35.94
N SER A 387 38.34 24.66 36.62
CA SER A 387 38.54 24.54 38.08
C SER A 387 38.97 23.09 38.44
N PRO A 388 39.84 22.86 39.45
CA PRO A 388 40.39 21.53 39.73
C PRO A 388 39.55 20.72 40.74
N SER A 389 39.74 19.40 40.69
CA SER A 389 39.23 18.35 41.59
C SER A 389 37.75 17.97 41.48
N SER A 390 37.46 17.06 40.55
CA SER A 390 36.45 16.00 40.74
C SER A 390 37.03 14.67 40.23
N PRO A 391 36.62 13.51 40.80
CA PRO A 391 37.09 12.21 40.33
C PRO A 391 36.71 12.03 38.86
N LYS A 392 37.58 11.41 38.05
CA LYS A 392 37.23 10.98 36.69
C LYS A 392 36.05 10.00 36.79
N GLU A 393 34.83 10.50 36.62
CA GLU A 393 33.67 9.64 36.35
C GLU A 393 33.99 8.82 35.10
N VAL A 394 34.18 7.52 35.29
CA VAL A 394 34.19 6.55 34.21
C VAL A 394 32.79 6.62 33.61
N ALA A 395 32.67 7.20 32.41
CA ALA A 395 31.39 7.29 31.72
C ALA A 395 30.79 5.89 31.61
N GLU A 396 29.65 5.66 32.25
CA GLU A 396 28.95 4.38 32.17
C GLU A 396 28.58 4.09 30.71
N PRO A 397 28.68 2.83 30.26
CA PRO A 397 28.28 2.46 28.91
C PRO A 397 26.79 2.72 28.71
N GLU A 398 26.47 3.61 27.78
CA GLU A 398 25.10 3.93 27.45
C GLU A 398 24.42 2.69 26.85
N THR A 399 23.31 2.28 27.48
CA THR A 399 22.50 1.15 27.01
C THR A 399 21.28 1.70 26.31
N LEU A 400 21.17 1.40 25.01
CA LEU A 400 20.06 1.81 24.17
C LEU A 400 19.08 0.66 23.98
N LEU A 401 17.80 1.02 23.86
CA LEU A 401 16.72 0.11 23.53
C LEU A 401 16.24 0.44 22.11
N LEU A 402 16.37 -0.51 21.18
CA LEU A 402 16.19 -0.29 19.75
C LEU A 402 15.14 -1.23 19.15
N ASN A 403 14.52 -0.82 18.05
CA ASN A 403 13.81 -1.77 17.18
C ASN A 403 14.81 -2.65 16.40
N VAL A 404 14.30 -3.65 15.67
CA VAL A 404 15.15 -4.63 15.00
C VAL A 404 16.00 -3.98 13.91
N GLU A 405 15.42 -3.06 13.15
CA GLU A 405 16.06 -2.38 12.01
C GLU A 405 17.19 -1.46 12.49
N GLN A 406 16.98 -0.69 13.55
CA GLN A 406 18.00 0.16 14.18
C GLN A 406 19.15 -0.67 14.75
N TRP A 407 18.84 -1.83 15.34
CA TRP A 407 19.85 -2.71 15.91
C TRP A 407 20.73 -3.31 14.79
N VAL A 408 20.11 -3.80 13.72
CA VAL A 408 20.81 -4.30 12.53
C VAL A 408 21.66 -3.19 11.92
N LEU A 409 21.10 -2.00 11.70
CA LEU A 409 21.84 -0.87 11.12
C LEU A 409 23.13 -0.57 11.91
N ARG A 410 23.05 -0.58 13.24
CA ARG A 410 24.22 -0.41 14.12
C ARG A 410 25.20 -1.58 14.06
N HIS A 411 24.71 -2.81 13.91
CA HIS A 411 25.57 -3.96 13.71
C HIS A 411 26.45 -3.81 12.46
N TYR A 412 25.86 -3.42 11.33
CA TYR A 412 26.61 -3.27 10.07
C TYR A 412 27.59 -2.10 10.11
N THR A 413 27.19 -0.97 10.68
CA THR A 413 28.06 0.22 10.79
C THR A 413 29.17 0.04 11.83
N SER A 414 28.87 -0.50 13.02
CA SER A 414 29.83 -0.58 14.12
C SER A 414 30.69 -1.84 14.14
N HIS A 415 30.17 -2.99 13.70
CA HIS A 415 30.91 -4.27 13.74
C HIS A 415 31.43 -4.70 12.38
N LEU A 416 30.68 -4.45 11.30
CA LEU A 416 31.09 -4.83 9.93
C LEU A 416 31.82 -3.69 9.19
N GLY A 417 31.87 -2.50 9.78
CA GLY A 417 32.72 -1.39 9.33
C GLY A 417 32.23 -0.68 8.08
N TYR A 418 30.90 -0.63 7.86
CA TYR A 418 30.31 0.29 6.89
C TYR A 418 30.35 1.72 7.42
N GLU A 419 30.86 2.66 6.64
CA GLU A 419 31.04 4.07 7.03
C GLU A 419 29.70 4.79 7.26
N HIS A 420 28.68 4.43 6.47
CA HIS A 420 27.36 5.04 6.51
C HIS A 420 26.26 3.97 6.44
N GLY A 421 25.08 4.34 6.91
CA GLY A 421 23.90 3.50 6.74
C GLY A 421 22.61 4.22 7.13
N MET A 422 21.50 3.74 6.56
CA MET A 422 20.19 4.35 6.69
C MET A 422 19.09 3.29 6.74
N HIS A 423 18.09 3.51 7.61
CA HIS A 423 16.80 2.82 7.59
C HIS A 423 15.78 3.74 6.92
N SER A 424 15.45 3.46 5.66
CA SER A 424 14.58 4.34 4.86
C SER A 424 13.58 3.60 3.98
N GLU A 425 13.59 2.27 4.01
CA GLU A 425 12.75 1.43 3.14
C GLU A 425 12.88 1.90 1.66
N SER A 426 11.76 2.24 1.03
CA SER A 426 11.72 2.71 -0.35
C SER A 426 12.13 4.18 -0.53
N GLN A 427 12.22 4.99 0.53
CA GLN A 427 12.34 6.44 0.42
C GLN A 427 13.67 6.89 -0.21
N VAL A 428 14.79 6.23 0.11
CA VAL A 428 16.10 6.59 -0.46
C VAL A 428 16.15 6.39 -1.98
N PHE A 429 15.54 5.31 -2.46
CA PHE A 429 15.45 5.03 -3.90
C PHE A 429 14.44 5.93 -4.60
N GLN A 430 13.36 6.31 -3.92
CA GLN A 430 12.41 7.31 -4.44
C GLN A 430 13.08 8.69 -4.56
N LEU A 431 13.90 9.10 -3.58
CA LEU A 431 14.67 10.34 -3.65
C LEU A 431 15.66 10.32 -4.83
N LEU A 432 16.42 9.23 -4.99
CA LEU A 432 17.31 9.05 -6.16
C LEU A 432 16.53 9.14 -7.47
N PHE A 433 15.37 8.49 -7.56
CA PHE A 433 14.52 8.55 -8.74
C PHE A 433 14.03 9.97 -9.04
N VAL A 434 13.58 10.71 -8.01
CA VAL A 434 13.16 12.10 -8.15
C VAL A 434 14.30 12.96 -8.67
N LEU A 435 15.47 12.91 -8.04
CA LEU A 435 16.63 13.71 -8.44
C LEU A 435 17.06 13.41 -9.88
N LEU A 436 17.02 12.15 -10.29
CA LEU A 436 17.44 11.72 -11.62
C LEU A 436 16.37 11.86 -12.71
N PHE A 437 15.10 12.11 -12.37
CA PHE A 437 13.98 12.17 -13.32
C PHE A 437 13.09 13.41 -13.14
N TYR A 438 13.49 14.40 -12.35
CA TYR A 438 12.64 15.54 -11.97
C TYR A 438 12.01 16.25 -13.18
N ASP A 439 12.81 16.53 -14.20
CA ASP A 439 12.38 17.18 -15.44
C ASP A 439 11.36 16.35 -16.24
N LEU A 440 11.45 15.02 -16.17
CA LEU A 440 10.48 14.12 -16.81
C LEU A 440 9.21 13.97 -15.98
N LEU A 441 9.33 13.99 -14.64
CA LEU A 441 8.21 13.93 -13.70
C LEU A 441 7.33 15.18 -13.79
N PHE A 442 7.94 16.35 -13.97
CA PHE A 442 7.24 17.63 -14.06
C PHE A 442 7.24 18.23 -15.47
N ASP A 443 7.32 17.36 -16.50
CA ASP A 443 7.17 17.73 -17.90
C ASP A 443 5.82 18.42 -18.16
N THR A 444 5.90 19.65 -18.67
CA THR A 444 4.76 20.55 -18.96
C THR A 444 4.19 20.40 -20.37
N SER A 445 4.82 19.57 -21.22
CA SER A 445 4.39 19.35 -22.60
C SER A 445 3.09 18.56 -22.69
N LEU A 446 2.80 17.72 -21.69
CA LEU A 446 1.67 16.81 -21.67
C LEU A 446 0.42 17.45 -21.04
N PRO A 447 -0.74 17.42 -21.71
CA PRO A 447 -1.98 17.91 -21.13
C PRO A 447 -2.50 16.95 -20.04
N ASP A 448 -3.39 17.45 -19.21
CA ASP A 448 -4.18 16.69 -18.23
C ASP A 448 -3.40 16.01 -17.08
N VAL A 449 -2.07 15.99 -17.10
CA VAL A 449 -1.28 15.37 -16.02
C VAL A 449 -1.24 16.24 -14.74
N PHE A 450 -1.49 17.54 -14.86
CA PHE A 450 -1.64 18.48 -13.72
C PHE A 450 -2.99 19.22 -13.79
N TYR A 451 -3.78 19.08 -12.73
CA TYR A 451 -5.10 19.68 -12.52
C TYR A 451 -5.17 20.65 -11.34
N SER A 452 -4.27 20.58 -10.35
CA SER A 452 -4.24 21.51 -9.22
C SER A 452 -2.84 22.05 -8.96
N TYR A 453 -2.72 23.21 -8.31
CA TYR A 453 -1.44 23.83 -7.91
C TYR A 453 -0.74 23.13 -6.74
N ARG A 454 -1.29 22.00 -6.27
CA ARG A 454 -0.82 21.27 -5.08
C ARG A 454 -0.66 19.79 -5.37
N GLN A 455 -0.37 19.44 -6.61
CA GLN A 455 0.08 18.12 -6.98
C GLN A 455 1.55 17.93 -6.64
N SER A 456 1.85 16.84 -5.94
CA SER A 456 3.22 16.39 -5.72
C SER A 456 3.71 15.47 -6.85
N ALA A 457 2.83 15.00 -7.73
CA ALA A 457 3.16 14.09 -8.82
C ALA A 457 2.21 14.31 -10.01
N PRO A 458 2.63 13.98 -11.24
CA PRO A 458 1.73 13.96 -12.38
C PRO A 458 0.70 12.82 -12.21
N LEU A 459 -0.54 13.05 -12.66
CA LEU A 459 -1.66 12.12 -12.45
C LEU A 459 -1.46 10.77 -13.14
N ASP A 460 -0.70 10.75 -14.23
CA ASP A 460 -0.44 9.56 -15.04
C ASP A 460 0.62 8.62 -14.45
N LEU A 461 1.41 9.06 -13.44
CA LEU A 461 2.50 8.29 -12.83
C LEU A 461 2.10 6.88 -12.36
N PHE A 462 0.87 6.74 -11.87
CA PHE A 462 0.35 5.47 -11.34
C PHE A 462 -0.32 4.61 -12.43
N THR A 463 -0.08 4.92 -13.69
CA THR A 463 -0.61 4.22 -14.86
C THR A 463 0.51 3.95 -15.86
N ASP A 464 0.25 3.06 -16.81
CA ASP A 464 1.22 2.75 -17.86
C ASP A 464 1.42 3.94 -18.82
N GLU A 465 0.53 4.95 -18.78
CA GLU A 465 0.60 6.13 -19.65
C GLU A 465 1.80 7.02 -19.32
N PHE A 466 2.30 7.03 -18.07
CA PHE A 466 3.50 7.81 -17.71
C PHE A 466 4.72 7.39 -18.54
N TYR A 467 5.04 6.09 -18.53
CA TYR A 467 6.12 5.56 -19.35
C TYR A 467 5.82 5.69 -20.84
N ARG A 468 4.60 5.32 -21.28
CA ARG A 468 4.26 5.33 -22.72
C ARG A 468 4.35 6.73 -23.34
N SER A 469 3.90 7.76 -22.63
CA SER A 469 3.91 9.15 -23.10
C SER A 469 5.31 9.77 -23.14
N ARG A 470 6.23 9.29 -22.30
CA ARG A 470 7.61 9.79 -22.17
C ARG A 470 8.68 8.77 -22.57
N ARG A 471 8.30 7.71 -23.31
CA ARG A 471 9.12 6.51 -23.52
C ARG A 471 10.52 6.84 -24.00
N GLN A 472 10.64 7.64 -25.05
CA GLN A 472 11.93 8.00 -25.63
C GLN A 472 12.82 8.71 -24.59
N ALA A 473 12.32 9.75 -23.95
CA ALA A 473 13.08 10.53 -22.98
C ALA A 473 13.47 9.70 -21.73
N ILE A 474 12.57 8.83 -21.26
CA ILE A 474 12.86 7.90 -20.16
C ILE A 474 13.93 6.89 -20.58
N ASP A 475 13.81 6.27 -21.76
CA ASP A 475 14.77 5.28 -22.25
C ASP A 475 16.17 5.91 -22.44
N GLU A 476 16.23 7.15 -22.93
CA GLU A 476 17.46 7.95 -23.03
C GLU A 476 18.06 8.27 -21.65
N ARG A 477 17.23 8.70 -20.68
CA ARG A 477 17.67 8.95 -19.29
C ARG A 477 18.22 7.68 -18.64
N LEU A 478 17.53 6.55 -18.81
CA LEU A 478 17.97 5.25 -18.31
C LEU A 478 19.29 4.81 -18.95
N LYS A 479 19.44 5.00 -20.26
CA LYS A 479 20.69 4.71 -20.97
C LYS A 479 21.84 5.54 -20.41
N TRP A 480 21.64 6.86 -20.23
CA TRP A 480 22.62 7.75 -19.62
C TRP A 480 23.03 7.29 -18.21
N ILE A 481 22.07 6.90 -17.36
CA ILE A 481 22.38 6.32 -16.03
C ILE A 481 23.20 5.05 -16.18
N ARG A 482 22.83 4.13 -17.09
CA ARG A 482 23.49 2.83 -17.24
C ARG A 482 24.93 2.94 -17.72
N GLU A 483 25.21 3.92 -18.58
CA GLU A 483 26.52 4.17 -19.18
C GLU A 483 27.41 5.08 -18.32
N ALA A 484 26.89 5.63 -17.22
CA ALA A 484 27.64 6.49 -16.31
C ALA A 484 28.89 5.77 -15.77
N SER A 485 30.02 6.47 -15.77
CA SER A 485 31.30 5.93 -15.32
C SER A 485 32.11 7.01 -14.63
N LYS A 486 32.50 6.77 -13.39
CA LYS A 486 33.38 7.68 -12.64
C LYS A 486 34.82 7.45 -13.07
N GLY A 487 35.49 8.48 -13.59
CA GLY A 487 36.91 8.44 -13.94
C GLY A 487 37.79 7.99 -12.76
N ASN A 488 38.98 7.47 -13.07
CA ASN A 488 39.98 7.14 -12.04
C ASN A 488 40.46 8.44 -11.37
N GLN A 489 40.72 8.41 -10.06
CA GLN A 489 41.05 9.57 -9.21
C GLN A 489 42.31 10.37 -9.63
N GLU A 490 43.04 9.96 -10.67
CA GLU A 490 44.29 10.58 -11.12
C GLU A 490 44.12 11.62 -12.25
N GLU A 491 42.95 11.71 -12.89
CA GLU A 491 42.65 12.78 -13.85
C GLU A 491 41.81 13.89 -13.20
N VAL A 492 42.03 15.13 -13.66
CA VAL A 492 41.43 16.38 -13.16
C VAL A 492 39.94 16.19 -12.87
N PRO A 493 39.40 16.65 -11.72
CA PRO A 493 37.99 16.49 -11.37
C PRO A 493 37.11 17.35 -12.28
N LEU A 494 36.83 16.84 -13.48
CA LEU A 494 35.63 17.21 -14.20
C LEU A 494 34.48 16.57 -13.43
N SER A 495 33.58 17.41 -12.91
CA SER A 495 32.35 16.95 -12.25
C SER A 495 31.68 15.91 -13.17
N ASP A 496 31.37 14.73 -12.64
CA ASP A 496 30.64 13.71 -13.41
C ASP A 496 29.24 14.26 -13.74
N SER A 497 28.75 13.96 -14.94
CA SER A 497 27.42 14.41 -15.37
C SER A 497 26.31 14.00 -14.39
N VAL A 498 26.46 12.87 -13.68
CA VAL A 498 25.50 12.42 -12.67
C VAL A 498 25.57 13.28 -11.41
N ASP A 499 26.78 13.56 -10.92
CA ASP A 499 27.02 14.39 -9.73
C ASP A 499 26.48 15.81 -9.97
N GLU A 500 26.70 16.35 -11.17
CA GLU A 500 26.17 17.65 -11.59
C GLU A 500 24.64 17.65 -11.67
N ASN A 501 24.03 16.60 -12.24
CA ASN A 501 22.55 16.50 -12.31
C ASN A 501 21.93 16.47 -10.90
N ILE A 502 22.44 15.59 -10.02
CA ILE A 502 21.97 15.47 -8.64
C ILE A 502 22.11 16.82 -7.92
N THR A 503 23.27 17.45 -8.02
CA THR A 503 23.57 18.73 -7.35
C THR A 503 22.68 19.86 -7.87
N ASN A 504 22.53 19.98 -9.19
CA ASN A 504 21.69 21.00 -9.81
C ASN A 504 20.20 20.81 -9.45
N CYS A 505 19.69 19.58 -9.53
CA CYS A 505 18.31 19.27 -9.15
C CYS A 505 18.09 19.55 -7.66
N TRP A 506 19.04 19.17 -6.80
CA TRP A 506 18.97 19.46 -5.37
C TRP A 506 18.90 20.95 -5.11
N HIS A 507 19.83 21.75 -5.65
CA HIS A 507 19.82 23.19 -5.42
C HIS A 507 18.58 23.90 -5.97
N ALA A 508 18.02 23.42 -7.07
CA ALA A 508 16.82 24.00 -7.67
C ALA A 508 15.53 23.66 -6.90
N HIS A 509 15.42 22.45 -6.34
CA HIS A 509 14.14 21.88 -5.90
C HIS A 509 14.11 21.39 -4.45
N HIS A 510 15.22 21.50 -3.70
CA HIS A 510 15.29 21.02 -2.33
C HIS A 510 14.18 21.61 -1.44
N GLY A 511 13.47 20.73 -0.73
CA GLY A 511 12.36 21.10 0.15
C GLY A 511 11.00 21.20 -0.55
N GLU A 512 10.94 21.06 -1.88
CA GLU A 512 9.66 20.93 -2.57
C GLU A 512 8.98 19.61 -2.25
N ARG A 513 7.65 19.64 -2.18
CA ARG A 513 6.82 18.46 -2.01
C ARG A 513 6.61 17.75 -3.35
N CYS A 514 7.68 17.17 -3.88
CA CYS A 514 7.68 16.30 -5.06
C CYS A 514 7.67 14.83 -4.65
N LEU A 515 6.66 14.09 -5.12
CA LEU A 515 6.43 12.69 -4.77
C LEU A 515 6.45 12.48 -3.24
N TRP A 516 6.89 11.31 -2.79
CA TRP A 516 7.26 11.03 -1.41
C TRP A 516 8.77 11.17 -1.21
N ALA A 517 9.42 12.03 -2.00
CA ALA A 517 10.83 12.34 -1.81
C ALA A 517 11.01 12.95 -0.42
N ASN A 518 11.89 12.32 0.36
CA ASN A 518 12.27 12.82 1.67
C ASN A 518 13.64 13.46 1.54
N TRP A 519 13.66 14.79 1.37
CA TRP A 519 14.89 15.57 1.25
C TRP A 519 15.76 15.49 2.50
N ASP A 520 15.15 15.31 3.67
CA ASP A 520 15.83 15.25 4.97
C ASP A 520 16.58 13.92 5.21
N LEU A 521 16.59 13.00 4.23
CA LEU A 521 17.39 11.77 4.31
C LEU A 521 18.90 12.05 4.24
N PHE A 522 19.30 13.16 3.62
CA PHE A 522 20.69 13.57 3.46
C PHE A 522 20.83 15.06 3.78
N ASP A 523 21.98 15.43 4.34
CA ASP A 523 22.26 16.83 4.66
C ASP A 523 22.72 17.64 3.42
N LYS A 524 23.27 16.96 2.41
CA LYS A 524 23.91 17.58 1.24
C LYS A 524 23.90 16.65 0.00
N PRO A 525 23.90 17.21 -1.23
CA PRO A 525 23.77 16.42 -2.47
C PRO A 525 24.97 15.49 -2.74
N GLU A 526 26.15 15.80 -2.20
CA GLU A 526 27.33 14.96 -2.38
C GLU A 526 27.15 13.58 -1.72
N ASP A 527 26.42 13.50 -0.60
CA ASP A 527 26.16 12.21 0.07
C ASP A 527 25.21 11.33 -0.74
N VAL A 528 24.28 11.94 -1.48
CA VAL A 528 23.41 11.24 -2.44
C VAL A 528 24.22 10.70 -3.61
N SER A 529 25.15 11.51 -4.11
CA SER A 529 26.05 11.15 -5.20
C SER A 529 26.97 9.99 -4.78
N ASP A 530 27.53 10.05 -3.57
CA ASP A 530 28.32 8.96 -3.00
C ASP A 530 27.51 7.66 -2.92
N LEU A 531 26.25 7.72 -2.49
CA LEU A 531 25.37 6.55 -2.47
C LEU A 531 25.12 6.01 -3.89
N PHE A 532 24.86 6.87 -4.87
CA PHE A 532 24.68 6.46 -6.27
C PHE A 532 25.87 5.63 -6.75
N TRP A 533 27.10 6.10 -6.50
CA TRP A 533 28.31 5.41 -6.93
C TRP A 533 28.61 4.13 -6.14
N CYS A 534 28.26 4.09 -4.85
CA CYS A 534 28.39 2.87 -4.04
C CYS A 534 27.39 1.78 -4.43
N LEU A 535 26.16 2.16 -4.80
CA LEU A 535 25.15 1.22 -5.35
C LEU A 535 25.55 0.73 -6.75
N GLY A 536 26.16 1.62 -7.53
CA GLY A 536 26.59 1.35 -8.88
C GLY A 536 25.53 1.71 -9.93
N PRO A 537 25.94 2.23 -11.11
CA PRO A 537 25.04 2.64 -12.19
C PRO A 537 24.03 1.56 -12.61
N ALA A 538 24.47 0.30 -12.61
CA ALA A 538 23.66 -0.85 -13.00
C ALA A 538 22.43 -1.06 -12.11
N VAL A 539 22.61 -0.91 -10.81
CA VAL A 539 21.56 -1.10 -9.80
C VAL A 539 20.59 0.08 -9.85
N VAL A 540 21.11 1.31 -9.86
CA VAL A 540 20.29 2.53 -9.92
C VAL A 540 19.45 2.58 -11.20
N HIS A 541 20.03 2.25 -12.36
CA HIS A 541 19.30 2.09 -13.62
C HIS A 541 18.12 1.15 -13.47
N THR A 542 18.35 -0.02 -12.87
CA THR A 542 17.32 -1.07 -12.76
C THR A 542 16.17 -0.63 -11.86
N VAL A 543 16.48 -0.01 -10.71
CA VAL A 543 15.47 0.55 -9.80
C VAL A 543 14.67 1.67 -10.49
N CYS A 544 15.35 2.63 -11.11
CA CYS A 544 14.70 3.73 -11.82
C CYS A 544 13.83 3.23 -12.97
N ARG A 545 14.25 2.19 -13.70
CA ARG A 545 13.44 1.58 -14.76
C ARG A 545 12.15 0.97 -14.22
N GLN A 546 12.20 0.24 -13.10
CA GLN A 546 10.98 -0.33 -12.51
C GLN A 546 10.02 0.78 -12.05
N LEU A 547 10.54 1.83 -11.41
CA LEU A 547 9.75 2.97 -10.96
C LEU A 547 9.15 3.75 -12.14
N ALA A 548 9.91 4.00 -13.21
CA ALA A 548 9.41 4.72 -14.39
C ALA A 548 8.37 3.91 -15.17
N VAL A 549 8.54 2.60 -15.31
CA VAL A 549 7.63 1.74 -16.08
C VAL A 549 6.34 1.43 -15.32
N ASP A 550 6.43 1.18 -14.01
CA ASP A 550 5.29 0.79 -13.19
C ASP A 550 5.45 1.26 -11.74
N TYR A 551 5.42 2.58 -11.54
CA TYR A 551 5.51 3.19 -10.22
C TYR A 551 4.46 2.64 -9.25
N ARG A 552 3.24 2.41 -9.75
CA ARG A 552 2.12 1.89 -8.94
C ARG A 552 2.45 0.57 -8.25
N SER A 553 3.16 -0.34 -8.90
CA SER A 553 3.54 -1.62 -8.29
C SER A 553 4.89 -1.59 -7.60
N TRP A 554 5.83 -0.75 -8.05
CA TRP A 554 7.21 -0.79 -7.56
C TRP A 554 7.56 0.29 -6.53
N HIS A 555 6.71 1.30 -6.29
CA HIS A 555 7.01 2.34 -5.29
C HIS A 555 7.18 1.83 -3.85
N SER A 556 6.79 0.59 -3.54
CA SER A 556 6.92 0.00 -2.20
C SER A 556 7.55 -1.39 -2.22
N GLY A 557 8.01 -1.83 -1.04
CA GLY A 557 8.59 -3.15 -0.81
C GLY A 557 10.09 -3.27 -1.12
N LEU A 558 10.80 -2.15 -1.34
CA LEU A 558 12.26 -2.15 -1.32
C LEU A 558 12.77 -2.48 0.09
N PRO A 559 13.98 -3.06 0.21
CA PRO A 559 14.53 -3.47 1.49
C PRO A 559 14.69 -2.35 2.51
N ASP A 560 14.63 -2.70 3.80
CA ASP A 560 14.59 -1.75 4.92
C ASP A 560 15.83 -0.85 4.99
N LEU A 561 17.02 -1.43 4.84
CA LEU A 561 18.29 -0.76 5.07
C LEU A 561 19.16 -0.66 3.82
N VAL A 562 19.92 0.43 3.74
CA VAL A 562 21.08 0.54 2.85
C VAL A 562 22.28 0.98 3.69
N VAL A 563 23.38 0.25 3.59
CA VAL A 563 24.67 0.59 4.21
C VAL A 563 25.72 0.75 3.12
N TRP A 564 26.63 1.71 3.26
CA TRP A 564 27.62 1.98 2.21
C TRP A 564 28.92 2.54 2.75
N SER A 565 29.96 2.52 1.92
CA SER A 565 31.29 3.03 2.24
C SER A 565 31.87 3.71 0.99
N PRO A 566 31.81 5.04 0.89
CA PRO A 566 32.38 5.80 -0.22
C PRO A 566 33.86 5.48 -0.46
N SER A 567 34.65 5.28 0.60
CA SER A 567 36.07 4.92 0.48
C SER A 567 36.33 3.61 -0.26
N LYS A 568 35.38 2.66 -0.15
CA LYS A 568 35.44 1.34 -0.79
C LYS A 568 34.57 1.25 -2.05
N ARG A 569 33.80 2.30 -2.37
CA ARG A 569 32.76 2.31 -3.41
C ARG A 569 31.84 1.08 -3.37
N GLN A 570 31.40 0.72 -2.16
CA GLN A 570 30.53 -0.44 -1.94
C GLN A 570 29.27 -0.02 -1.18
N ALA A 571 28.12 -0.54 -1.60
CA ALA A 571 26.88 -0.53 -0.84
C ALA A 571 26.34 -1.95 -0.67
N LYS A 572 25.58 -2.16 0.39
CA LYS A 572 24.80 -3.36 0.65
C LYS A 572 23.37 -2.98 1.02
N ILE A 573 22.41 -3.69 0.43
CA ILE A 573 20.98 -3.49 0.63
C ILE A 573 20.45 -4.65 1.49
N ILE A 574 19.77 -4.36 2.59
CA ILE A 574 19.45 -5.38 3.61
C ILE A 574 17.96 -5.33 3.94
N GLU A 575 17.30 -6.47 3.80
CA GLU A 575 15.93 -6.68 4.28
C GLU A 575 15.99 -7.34 5.66
N VAL A 576 15.37 -6.74 6.67
CA VAL A 576 15.43 -7.18 8.05
C VAL A 576 14.18 -7.99 8.41
N LYS A 577 14.38 -9.16 9.02
CA LYS A 577 13.27 -9.99 9.51
C LYS A 577 13.45 -10.32 10.98
N GLY A 578 12.53 -9.79 11.78
CA GLY A 578 12.40 -10.16 13.19
C GLY A 578 11.78 -11.56 13.37
N PRO A 579 11.69 -12.03 14.63
CA PRO A 579 11.09 -13.32 14.94
C PRO A 579 9.64 -13.42 14.45
N GLY A 580 9.36 -14.40 13.58
CA GLY A 580 8.03 -14.65 13.02
C GLY A 580 7.66 -13.77 11.81
N ASP A 581 8.55 -12.90 11.37
CA ASP A 581 8.34 -12.12 10.14
C ASP A 581 8.69 -12.94 8.89
N HIS A 582 7.91 -12.73 7.83
CA HIS A 582 8.13 -13.31 6.51
C HIS A 582 8.27 -12.20 5.46
N LEU A 583 8.90 -12.54 4.34
CA LEU A 583 8.94 -11.65 3.18
C LEU A 583 7.53 -11.52 2.60
N SER A 584 7.15 -10.29 2.24
CA SER A 584 6.00 -10.08 1.37
C SER A 584 6.33 -10.47 -0.07
N THR A 585 5.31 -10.74 -0.88
CA THR A 585 5.48 -11.00 -2.32
C THR A 585 6.13 -9.84 -3.05
N GLN A 586 5.84 -8.59 -2.66
CA GLN A 586 6.49 -7.42 -3.24
C GLN A 586 7.99 -7.35 -2.89
N GLN A 587 8.36 -7.67 -1.65
CA GLN A 587 9.76 -7.75 -1.23
C GLN A 587 10.52 -8.85 -2.00
N MET A 588 9.91 -10.02 -2.17
CA MET A 588 10.50 -11.11 -2.97
C MET A 588 10.77 -10.68 -4.42
N MET A 589 9.85 -9.95 -5.05
CA MET A 589 10.06 -9.41 -6.40
C MET A 589 11.19 -8.38 -6.45
N TRP A 590 11.30 -7.51 -5.44
CA TRP A 590 12.39 -6.55 -5.38
C TRP A 590 13.75 -7.21 -5.17
N LEU A 591 13.84 -8.23 -4.31
CA LEU A 591 15.08 -9.00 -4.10
C LEU A 591 15.53 -9.68 -5.40
N ASP A 592 14.61 -10.31 -6.15
CA ASP A 592 14.92 -10.89 -7.46
C ASP A 592 15.51 -9.84 -8.43
N VAL A 593 14.85 -8.68 -8.54
CA VAL A 593 15.30 -7.59 -9.42
C VAL A 593 16.67 -7.06 -9.01
N LEU A 594 16.91 -6.83 -7.72
CA LEU A 594 18.17 -6.28 -7.22
C LEU A 594 19.32 -7.28 -7.39
N VAL A 595 19.10 -8.57 -7.08
CA VAL A 595 20.10 -9.62 -7.29
C VAL A 595 20.47 -9.75 -8.77
N ARG A 596 19.47 -9.75 -9.67
CA ARG A 596 19.73 -9.77 -11.13
C ARG A 596 20.46 -8.53 -11.64
N ALA A 597 20.28 -7.39 -10.97
CA ALA A 597 21.02 -6.16 -11.28
C ALA A 597 22.48 -6.19 -10.81
N GLY A 598 22.88 -7.21 -10.03
CA GLY A 598 24.21 -7.34 -9.45
C GLY A 598 24.39 -6.55 -8.15
N ALA A 599 23.30 -6.15 -7.48
CA ALA A 599 23.39 -5.51 -6.17
C ALA A 599 23.86 -6.51 -5.10
N ASP A 600 24.65 -6.04 -4.13
CA ASP A 600 24.96 -6.80 -2.92
C ASP A 600 23.75 -6.72 -1.97
N VAL A 601 22.96 -7.79 -1.91
CA VAL A 601 21.69 -7.85 -1.18
C VAL A 601 21.68 -9.03 -0.24
N GLU A 602 21.03 -8.89 0.92
CA GLU A 602 20.77 -10.03 1.81
C GLU A 602 19.50 -9.86 2.66
N VAL A 603 18.99 -10.97 3.15
CA VAL A 603 17.90 -11.02 4.14
C VAL A 603 18.49 -11.35 5.50
N CYS A 604 18.47 -10.37 6.40
CA CYS A 604 19.02 -10.47 7.75
C CYS A 604 17.93 -10.92 8.74
N HIS A 605 17.99 -12.18 9.16
CA HIS A 605 17.12 -12.75 10.17
C HIS A 605 17.69 -12.53 11.57
N VAL A 606 16.92 -11.86 12.43
CA VAL A 606 17.34 -11.54 13.79
C VAL A 606 16.66 -12.44 14.80
N SER A 607 17.45 -13.26 15.47
CA SER A 607 17.02 -14.07 16.62
C SER A 607 17.17 -13.28 17.93
N ALA A 608 16.15 -13.30 18.77
CA ALA A 608 16.16 -12.65 20.07
C ALA A 608 16.78 -13.57 21.13
N VAL A 609 17.85 -13.12 21.78
CA VAL A 609 18.53 -13.86 22.86
C VAL A 609 18.36 -13.13 24.19
N PRO A 610 17.82 -13.75 25.25
CA PRO A 610 17.68 -13.09 26.54
C PRO A 610 19.03 -12.62 27.07
N TYR A 611 19.13 -11.35 27.47
CA TYR A 611 20.40 -10.77 27.94
C TYR A 611 21.01 -11.53 29.14
N LYS A 612 20.16 -12.07 30.01
CA LYS A 612 20.59 -12.92 31.15
C LYS A 612 21.33 -14.19 30.70
N SER A 613 21.02 -14.72 29.52
CA SER A 613 21.69 -15.90 28.97
C SER A 613 23.11 -15.56 28.49
N LEU A 614 23.33 -14.35 27.96
CA LEU A 614 24.64 -13.87 27.51
C LEU A 614 25.58 -13.55 28.67
N LEU A 615 25.04 -13.15 29.82
CA LEU A 615 25.81 -12.97 31.07
C LEU A 615 26.28 -14.28 31.70
N ARG A 616 25.66 -15.42 31.36
CA ARG A 616 26.06 -16.75 31.88
C ARG A 616 27.14 -17.44 31.04
N GLN A 617 27.43 -16.91 29.86
CA GLN A 617 28.45 -17.44 28.94
C GLN A 617 29.78 -16.68 29.01
N LYS A 618 29.81 -15.54 29.71
CA LYS A 618 31.03 -14.82 30.11
C LYS A 618 31.35 -15.16 31.56
#